data_AF-Q54BH2-F1
#
_entry.id   AF-Q54BH2-F1
#
_cell.length_a   1.000
_cell.length_b   1.000
_cell.length_c   1.000
_cell.angle_alpha   90.00
_cell.angle_beta   90.00
_cell.angle_gamma   90.00
#
_symmetry.space_group_name_H-M   'P 1'
#
loop_
_entity.id
_entity.type
_entity.pdbx_description
1 polymer ?
#
loop_
_entity_poly.entity_id
_entity_poly.type
_entity_poly.pdbx_seq_one_letter_code
_entity_poly.pdbx_strand_id
1 'polypeptide(L)'
;MQNSNNLGLSLEKKDYHNKSKIIDNDDNNKEKIYWLNYDIENIKKELQELQDEENQILKDLEPFKKQIKELEEIEKRNLDKVHTYNEIKDATQNQIGKLAEYEGVTIIQMTKKLGIFLNSDEK
;
A
#
# COMPACT_ATOMS: atom_id res chain seq x y z
N MET A 1 -21.90 4.54 -41.10
CA MET A 1 -23.20 5.03 -40.60
C MET A 1 -22.92 5.96 -39.43
N GLN A 2 -23.38 7.22 -39.55
CA GLN A 2 -23.49 8.29 -38.54
C GLN A 2 -22.37 8.39 -37.49
N ASN A 3 -21.28 9.09 -37.84
CA ASN A 3 -20.28 9.55 -36.86
C ASN A 3 -20.79 10.85 -36.23
N SER A 4 -21.46 10.71 -35.09
CA SER A 4 -22.09 11.76 -34.29
C SER A 4 -21.07 12.66 -33.60
N ASN A 5 -20.37 13.53 -34.35
CA ASN A 5 -19.48 14.55 -33.79
C ASN A 5 -20.23 15.78 -33.22
N ASN A 6 -21.46 15.61 -32.71
CA ASN A 6 -22.23 16.67 -32.03
C ASN A 6 -21.76 16.86 -30.57
N LEU A 7 -20.44 16.93 -30.35
CA LEU A 7 -19.84 17.20 -29.06
C LEU A 7 -19.98 18.70 -28.73
N GLY A 8 -21.07 19.04 -28.06
CA GLY A 8 -21.19 20.25 -27.24
C GLY A 8 -21.93 21.44 -27.85
N LEU A 9 -22.33 21.43 -29.12
CA LEU A 9 -23.11 22.53 -29.71
C LEU A 9 -24.58 22.45 -29.29
N SER A 10 -25.14 23.55 -28.78
CA SER A 10 -26.56 23.63 -28.41
C SER A 10 -27.10 25.05 -28.57
N LEU A 11 -28.37 25.17 -28.91
CA LEU A 11 -29.10 26.44 -28.90
C LEU A 11 -29.51 26.86 -27.47
N GLU A 12 -29.56 25.90 -26.54
CA GLU A 12 -29.84 26.15 -25.13
C GLU A 12 -28.54 26.18 -24.33
N LYS A 13 -28.44 27.13 -23.39
CA LYS A 13 -27.30 27.18 -22.48
C LYS A 13 -27.44 26.05 -21.46
N LYS A 14 -26.48 25.13 -21.48
CA LYS A 14 -26.30 24.11 -20.45
C LYS A 14 -25.15 24.51 -19.53
N ASP A 15 -25.13 23.92 -18.34
CA ASP A 15 -24.15 24.27 -17.28
C ASP A 15 -22.69 24.10 -17.72
N TYR A 16 -22.43 23.15 -18.62
CA TYR A 16 -21.10 22.86 -19.12
C TYR A 16 -20.68 23.70 -20.35
N HIS A 17 -21.51 24.59 -20.90
CA HIS A 17 -21.08 25.45 -22.00
C HIS A 17 -20.30 26.66 -21.48
N ASN A 18 -19.07 26.85 -22.00
CA ASN A 18 -18.19 27.96 -21.61
C ASN A 18 -17.95 28.99 -22.76
N LYS A 19 -18.47 28.73 -23.96
CA LYS A 19 -18.41 29.66 -25.11
C LYS A 19 -19.79 29.79 -25.76
N SER A 20 -20.01 30.92 -26.44
CA SER A 20 -21.21 31.13 -27.25
C SER A 20 -20.96 32.11 -28.40
N LYS A 21 -21.72 32.00 -29.49
CA LYS A 21 -21.69 32.92 -30.64
C LYS A 21 -23.09 33.08 -31.21
N ILE A 22 -23.41 34.30 -31.62
CA ILE A 22 -24.66 34.60 -32.32
C ILE A 22 -24.42 34.40 -33.82
N ILE A 23 -25.33 33.67 -34.46
CA ILE A 23 -25.34 33.42 -35.89
C ILE A 23 -26.64 33.99 -36.45
N ASP A 24 -26.55 34.72 -37.56
CA ASP A 24 -27.71 35.18 -38.31
C ASP A 24 -28.18 34.01 -39.20
N ASN A 25 -29.43 33.62 -39.04
CA ASN A 25 -30.10 32.62 -39.85
C ASN A 25 -30.75 33.30 -41.07
N ASP A 26 -31.00 32.54 -42.15
CA ASP A 26 -31.46 33.09 -43.45
C ASP A 26 -32.77 33.91 -43.36
N ASP A 27 -33.56 33.69 -42.30
CA ASP A 27 -34.84 34.37 -42.02
C ASP A 27 -34.73 35.67 -41.18
N ASN A 28 -33.55 36.31 -41.13
CA ASN A 28 -33.27 37.43 -40.20
C ASN A 28 -33.41 37.07 -38.70
N ASN A 29 -33.52 35.78 -38.37
CA ASN A 29 -33.55 35.31 -36.99
C ASN A 29 -32.13 35.14 -36.45
N LYS A 30 -31.86 35.71 -35.27
CA LYS A 30 -30.56 35.59 -34.59
C LYS A 30 -30.60 34.43 -33.61
N GLU A 31 -29.81 33.41 -33.87
CA GLU A 31 -29.70 32.24 -33.00
C GLU A 31 -28.38 32.26 -32.24
N LYS A 32 -28.44 32.01 -30.93
CA LYS A 32 -27.24 31.95 -30.08
C LYS A 32 -26.86 30.51 -29.85
N ILE A 33 -25.71 30.13 -30.38
CA ILE A 33 -25.15 28.79 -30.22
C ILE A 33 -24.17 28.81 -29.04
N TYR A 34 -24.31 27.86 -28.15
CA TYR A 34 -23.44 27.59 -27.02
C TYR A 34 -22.60 26.34 -27.29
N TRP A 35 -21.35 26.34 -26.86
CA TRP A 35 -20.54 25.13 -26.86
C TRP A 35 -19.56 25.06 -25.70
N LEU A 36 -19.13 23.83 -25.42
CA LEU A 36 -18.03 23.54 -24.53
C LEU A 36 -16.72 23.54 -25.31
N ASN A 37 -15.89 24.54 -25.04
CA ASN A 37 -14.52 24.61 -25.48
C ASN A 37 -13.64 23.93 -24.43
N TYR A 38 -13.30 22.66 -24.68
CA TYR A 38 -12.20 22.03 -23.98
C TYR A 38 -10.90 22.62 -24.50
N ASP A 39 -10.03 23.09 -23.60
CA ASP A 39 -8.64 23.33 -23.96
C ASP A 39 -7.93 21.97 -23.95
N ILE A 40 -8.06 21.25 -25.07
CA ILE A 40 -7.50 19.91 -25.25
C ILE A 40 -6.00 19.91 -24.98
N GLU A 41 -5.30 20.99 -25.31
CA GLU A 41 -3.87 21.11 -25.08
C GLU A 41 -3.55 21.26 -23.59
N ASN A 42 -4.33 22.06 -22.86
CA ASN A 42 -4.18 22.13 -21.40
C ASN A 42 -4.49 20.79 -20.72
N ILE A 43 -5.55 20.10 -21.14
CA ILE A 43 -5.91 18.77 -20.59
C ILE A 43 -4.81 17.75 -20.87
N LYS A 44 -4.24 17.73 -22.08
CA LYS A 44 -3.11 16.86 -22.40
C LYS A 44 -1.88 17.20 -21.56
N LYS A 45 -1.60 18.47 -21.33
CA LYS A 45 -0.48 18.92 -20.51
C LYS A 45 -0.65 18.46 -19.06
N GLU A 46 -1.84 18.66 -18.49
CA GLU A 46 -2.17 18.21 -17.13
C GLU A 46 -2.09 16.68 -17.01
N LEU A 47 -2.57 15.94 -18.01
CA LEU A 47 -2.46 14.48 -18.05
C LEU A 47 -0.99 14.02 -18.12
N GLN A 48 -0.15 14.72 -18.89
CA GLN A 48 1.28 14.42 -18.95
C GLN A 48 1.98 14.72 -17.62
N GLU A 49 1.68 15.85 -16.97
CA GLU A 49 2.22 16.23 -15.66
C GLU A 49 1.84 15.18 -14.60
N LEU A 50 0.58 14.75 -14.55
CA LEU A 50 0.12 13.69 -13.65
C LEU A 50 0.79 12.34 -13.91
N GLN A 51 1.04 11.98 -15.17
CA GLN A 51 1.78 10.78 -15.52
C GLN A 51 3.25 10.87 -15.09
N ASP A 52 3.87 12.03 -15.21
CA ASP A 52 5.25 12.26 -14.77
C ASP A 52 5.35 12.20 -13.23
N GLU A 53 4.37 12.77 -12.52
CA GLU A 53 4.24 12.65 -11.06
C GLU A 53 4.03 11.20 -10.61
N GLU A 54 3.13 10.45 -11.26
CA GLU A 54 2.90 9.04 -10.97
C GLU A 54 4.19 8.23 -11.15
N ASN A 55 4.89 8.45 -12.26
CA ASN A 55 6.16 7.78 -12.55
C ASN A 55 7.25 8.13 -11.52
N GLN A 56 7.29 9.37 -11.04
CA GLN A 56 8.23 9.78 -10.01
C GLN A 56 7.92 9.12 -8.67
N ILE A 57 6.64 9.11 -8.26
CA ILE A 57 6.19 8.43 -7.04
C ILE A 57 6.51 6.93 -7.11
N LEU A 58 6.27 6.28 -8.25
CA LEU A 58 6.60 4.86 -8.42
C LEU A 58 8.09 4.58 -8.29
N LYS A 59 8.96 5.47 -8.83
CA LYS A 59 10.41 5.36 -8.64
C LYS A 59 10.83 5.55 -7.19
N ASP A 60 10.22 6.50 -6.50
CA ASP A 60 10.50 6.79 -5.09
C ASP A 60 10.00 5.65 -4.17
N LEU A 61 8.95 4.92 -4.57
CA LEU A 61 8.43 3.76 -3.85
C LEU A 61 9.24 2.48 -4.03
N GLU A 62 9.96 2.34 -5.15
CA GLU A 62 10.73 1.14 -5.47
C GLU A 62 11.75 0.72 -4.39
N PRO A 63 12.58 1.62 -3.82
CA PRO A 63 13.49 1.24 -2.73
C PRO A 63 12.74 0.76 -1.48
N PHE A 64 11.57 1.33 -1.17
CA PHE A 64 10.77 0.92 -0.02
C PHE A 64 10.16 -0.47 -0.23
N LYS A 65 9.70 -0.80 -1.44
CA LYS A 65 9.23 -2.16 -1.75
C LYS A 65 10.30 -3.22 -1.50
N LYS A 66 11.54 -2.92 -1.90
CA LYS A 66 12.68 -3.81 -1.65
C LYS A 66 12.97 -3.96 -0.16
N GLN A 67 13.00 -2.85 0.59
CA GLN A 67 13.22 -2.86 2.04
C GLN A 67 12.12 -3.64 2.78
N ILE A 68 10.86 -3.47 2.40
CA ILE A 68 9.73 -4.21 2.99
C ILE A 68 9.94 -5.71 2.80
N LYS A 69 10.27 -6.15 1.59
CA LYS A 69 10.52 -7.57 1.32
C LYS A 69 11.69 -8.14 2.14
N GLU A 70 12.78 -7.38 2.26
CA GLU A 70 13.93 -7.78 3.09
C GLU A 70 13.54 -7.89 4.58
N LEU A 71 12.71 -6.97 5.08
CA LEU A 71 12.19 -6.99 6.45
C LEU A 71 11.26 -8.18 6.69
N GLU A 72 10.36 -8.50 5.76
CA GLU A 72 9.49 -9.69 5.85
C GLU A 72 10.30 -10.99 5.91
N GLU A 73 11.39 -11.10 5.14
CA GLU A 73 12.30 -12.25 5.19
C GLU A 73 13.08 -12.33 6.52
N ILE A 74 13.45 -11.20 7.11
CA ILE A 74 14.08 -11.14 8.44
C ILE A 74 13.08 -11.52 9.53
N GLU A 75 11.86 -10.98 9.48
CA GLU A 75 10.78 -11.27 10.41
C GLU A 75 10.48 -12.76 10.43
N LYS A 76 10.27 -13.37 9.26
CA LYS A 76 10.02 -14.81 9.14
C LYS A 76 11.13 -15.64 9.77
N ARG A 77 12.41 -15.33 9.47
CA ARG A 77 13.56 -16.02 10.07
C ARG A 77 13.63 -15.85 11.58
N ASN A 78 13.28 -14.67 12.09
CA ASN A 78 13.29 -14.42 13.53
C ASN A 78 12.14 -15.15 14.23
N LEU A 79 10.97 -15.21 13.61
CA LEU A 79 9.82 -15.96 14.12
C LEU A 79 10.15 -17.46 14.21
N ASP A 80 10.76 -18.04 13.16
CA ASP A 80 11.20 -19.43 13.17
C ASP A 80 12.22 -19.72 14.29
N LYS A 81 13.15 -18.79 14.54
CA LYS A 81 14.11 -18.89 15.65
C LYS A 81 13.41 -18.83 17.00
N VAL A 82 12.43 -17.95 17.18
CA VAL A 82 11.66 -17.85 18.43
C VAL A 82 10.86 -19.14 18.66
N HIS A 83 10.21 -19.69 17.63
CA HIS A 83 9.53 -20.98 17.73
C HIS A 83 10.50 -22.10 18.11
N THR A 84 11.64 -22.20 17.44
CA THR A 84 12.67 -23.19 17.74
C THR A 84 13.18 -23.05 19.18
N TYR A 85 13.44 -21.82 19.63
CA TYR A 85 13.86 -21.56 21.00
C TYR A 85 12.80 -22.01 22.02
N ASN A 86 11.53 -21.71 21.76
CA ASN A 86 10.43 -22.12 22.64
C ASN A 86 10.30 -23.64 22.71
N GLU A 87 10.35 -24.34 21.57
CA GLU A 87 10.31 -25.81 21.54
C GLU A 87 11.47 -26.44 22.32
N ILE A 88 12.69 -25.93 22.14
CA ILE A 88 13.87 -26.39 22.88
C ILE A 88 13.72 -26.10 24.37
N LYS A 89 13.26 -24.90 24.73
CA LYS A 89 13.05 -24.49 26.12
C LYS A 89 12.04 -25.41 26.80
N ASP A 90 10.91 -25.67 26.17
CA ASP A 90 9.84 -26.50 26.73
C ASP A 90 10.28 -27.97 26.85
N ALA A 91 10.96 -28.52 25.84
CA ALA A 91 11.52 -29.87 25.89
C ALA A 91 12.57 -30.01 27.02
N THR A 92 13.45 -29.01 27.16
CA THR A 92 14.47 -28.97 28.23
C THR A 92 13.80 -28.90 29.59
N GLN A 93 12.81 -28.03 29.79
CA GLN A 93 12.08 -27.92 31.06
C GLN A 93 11.35 -29.21 31.42
N ASN A 94 10.77 -29.92 30.44
CA ASN A 94 10.16 -31.24 30.65
C ASN A 94 11.20 -32.26 31.15
N GLN A 95 12.38 -32.31 30.53
CA GLN A 95 13.46 -33.21 30.92
C GLN A 95 14.00 -32.88 32.33
N ILE A 96 14.20 -31.60 32.65
CA ILE A 96 14.61 -31.16 33.98
C ILE A 96 13.57 -31.58 35.02
N GLY A 97 12.28 -31.42 34.73
CA GLY A 97 11.20 -31.86 35.61
C GLY A 97 11.27 -33.35 35.94
N LYS A 98 11.44 -34.20 34.92
CA LYS A 98 11.59 -35.66 35.10
C LYS A 98 12.84 -36.03 35.90
N LEU A 99 13.97 -35.35 35.66
CA LEU A 99 15.19 -35.57 36.43
C LEU A 99 15.03 -35.16 37.89
N ALA A 100 14.36 -34.03 38.14
CA ALA A 100 14.08 -33.55 39.48
C ALA A 100 13.18 -34.52 40.26
N GLU A 101 12.12 -35.02 39.61
CA GLU A 101 11.25 -36.08 40.16
C GLU A 101 12.03 -37.35 40.48
N TYR A 102 12.90 -37.82 39.58
CA TYR A 102 13.70 -39.02 39.78
C TYR A 102 14.69 -38.91 40.94
N GLU A 103 15.32 -37.75 41.13
CA GLU A 103 16.27 -37.50 42.22
C GLU A 103 15.60 -37.06 43.53
N GLY A 104 14.28 -36.84 43.55
CA GLY A 104 13.55 -36.34 44.72
C GLY A 104 13.97 -34.92 45.12
N VAL A 105 14.42 -34.11 44.16
CA VAL A 105 14.81 -32.71 44.37
C VAL A 105 13.83 -31.77 43.68
N THR A 106 13.85 -30.49 44.06
CA THR A 106 13.03 -29.49 43.36
C THR A 106 13.61 -29.16 41.98
N ILE A 107 12.76 -28.73 41.04
CA ILE A 107 13.19 -28.26 39.72
C ILE A 107 14.29 -27.20 39.84
N ILE A 108 14.16 -26.25 40.78
CA ILE A 108 15.15 -25.19 41.01
C ILE A 108 16.52 -25.78 41.39
N GLN A 109 16.55 -26.79 42.26
CA GLN A 109 17.80 -27.46 42.64
C GLN A 109 18.40 -28.22 41.46
N MET A 110 17.59 -28.93 40.67
CA MET A 110 18.04 -29.64 39.48
C MET A 110 18.59 -28.66 38.44
N THR A 111 17.89 -27.56 38.17
CA THR A 111 18.33 -26.48 37.28
C THR A 111 19.68 -25.89 37.72
N LYS A 112 19.85 -25.61 39.02
CA LYS A 112 21.14 -25.18 39.60
C LYS A 112 22.23 -26.25 39.45
N LYS A 113 21.90 -27.53 39.70
CA LYS A 113 22.82 -28.67 39.55
C LYS A 113 23.31 -28.82 38.12
N LEU A 114 22.46 -28.54 37.13
CA LEU A 114 22.78 -28.59 35.70
C LEU A 114 23.47 -27.33 35.17
N GLY A 115 23.60 -26.27 35.99
CA GLY A 115 24.19 -24.99 35.56
C GLY A 115 23.36 -24.24 34.52
N ILE A 116 22.06 -24.54 34.41
CA ILE A 116 21.15 -23.87 33.48
C ILE A 116 20.54 -22.69 34.21
N PHE A 117 21.00 -21.47 33.94
CA PHE A 117 20.40 -20.28 34.55
C PHE A 117 19.14 -19.89 33.76
N LEU A 118 17.97 -19.92 34.42
CA LEU A 118 16.68 -19.68 33.74
C LEU A 118 16.45 -18.23 33.31
N ASN A 119 17.32 -17.29 33.69
CA ASN A 119 17.22 -15.89 33.30
C ASN A 119 18.58 -15.39 32.82
N SER A 120 18.60 -14.84 31.61
CA SER A 120 19.69 -14.01 31.07
C SER A 120 19.74 -12.61 31.71
N ASP A 121 19.15 -12.44 32.90
CA ASP A 121 19.06 -11.14 33.60
C ASP A 121 20.22 -10.89 34.57
N GLU A 122 21.26 -11.73 34.57
CA GLU A 122 22.50 -11.47 35.31
C GLU A 122 23.62 -11.01 34.39
N LYS A 123 23.64 -9.69 34.17
CA LYS A 123 24.71 -8.80 33.64
C LYS A 123 24.84 -8.62 32.14
#